data_AF-A0A497G785-F1
#
_entry.id   AF-A0A497G785-F1
#
_cell.length_a   1.000
_cell.length_b   1.000
_cell.length_c   1.000
_cell.angle_alpha   90.00
_cell.angle_beta   90.00
_cell.angle_gamma   90.00
#
_symmetry.space_group_name_H-M   'P 1'
#
loop_
_entity.id
_entity.type
_entity.pdbx_description
1 polymer ?
#
loop_
_entity_poly.entity_id
_entity_poly.type
_entity_poly.pdbx_seq_one_letter_code
_entity_poly.pdbx_strand_id
1 'polypeptide(L)'
;MTGGYTRAADLARRARLYSADSISAVSFFTFGMLIGAYFLVLTPFPQIFSTYWPLLIAGLAAFTIASVIIINRFTPHGYGREDGGKWALSFSLPFLLYLIPCLFPRYSTLFTIMWYPSLGLSSLMIHLLIEREKIRRGIMRTRPFLLASLMIILTSPLVLCMSLYGQVDAALFATGLMLLIYYIAGAHSLYAALEESGN
;
A
#
# COMPACT_ATOMS: atom_id res chain seq x y z
N MET A 1 25.82 13.56 -36.21
CA MET A 1 24.40 13.14 -36.14
C MET A 1 24.05 12.28 -34.92
N THR A 2 25.02 11.77 -34.15
CA THR A 2 24.81 10.93 -32.96
C THR A 2 24.26 11.66 -31.73
N GLY A 3 24.55 12.95 -31.56
CA GLY A 3 24.11 13.74 -30.40
C GLY A 3 22.60 14.04 -30.31
N GLY A 4 21.87 13.95 -31.43
CA GLY A 4 20.42 14.14 -31.44
C GLY A 4 19.67 12.89 -30.95
N TYR A 5 20.14 11.71 -31.35
CA TYR A 5 19.58 10.43 -30.92
C TYR A 5 19.80 10.15 -29.44
N THR A 6 20.98 10.49 -28.90
CA THR A 6 21.26 10.34 -27.46
C THR A 6 20.37 11.26 -26.62
N ARG A 7 20.20 12.53 -27.04
CA ARG A 7 19.34 13.49 -26.34
C ARG A 7 17.85 13.12 -26.40
N ALA A 8 17.38 12.60 -27.54
CA ALA A 8 16.03 12.09 -27.68
C ALA A 8 15.80 10.83 -26.83
N ALA A 9 16.79 9.93 -26.75
CA ALA A 9 16.72 8.74 -25.90
C ALA A 9 16.69 9.09 -24.41
N ASP A 10 17.48 10.08 -23.97
CA ASP A 10 17.48 10.55 -22.58
C ASP A 10 16.16 11.22 -22.19
N LEU A 11 15.59 12.05 -23.06
CA LEU A 11 14.27 12.66 -22.85
C LEU A 11 13.17 11.59 -22.77
N ALA A 12 13.19 10.60 -23.66
CA ALA A 12 12.23 9.50 -23.63
C ALA A 12 12.36 8.65 -22.35
N ARG A 13 13.59 8.46 -21.85
CA ARG A 13 13.84 7.76 -20.58
C ARG A 13 13.29 8.56 -19.39
N ARG A 14 13.55 9.87 -19.32
CA ARG A 14 13.04 10.75 -18.25
C ARG A 14 11.51 10.81 -18.26
N ALA A 15 10.89 10.95 -19.42
CA ALA A 15 9.43 10.94 -19.54
C ALA A 15 8.81 9.63 -19.05
N ARG A 16 9.47 8.49 -19.30
CA ARG A 16 9.02 7.18 -18.78
C ARG A 16 9.11 7.11 -17.26
N LEU A 17 10.25 7.51 -16.67
CA LEU A 17 10.44 7.49 -15.22
C LEU A 17 9.46 8.44 -14.51
N TYR A 18 9.28 9.66 -15.03
CA TYR A 18 8.27 10.61 -14.56
C TYR A 18 6.86 10.00 -14.56
N SER A 19 6.47 9.33 -15.66
CA SER A 19 5.17 8.67 -15.75
C SER A 19 5.03 7.52 -14.75
N ALA A 20 6.10 6.75 -14.51
CA ALA A 20 6.15 5.67 -13.53
C ALA A 20 5.86 6.18 -12.12
N ASP A 21 6.61 7.20 -11.70
CA ASP A 21 6.58 7.73 -10.36
C ASP A 21 5.27 8.49 -10.12
N SER A 22 4.74 9.17 -11.13
CA SER A 22 3.42 9.82 -11.10
C SER A 22 2.27 8.79 -10.99
N ILE A 23 2.31 7.71 -11.77
CA ILE A 23 1.32 6.61 -11.67
C ILE A 23 1.39 5.96 -10.29
N SER A 24 2.59 5.77 -9.76
CA SER A 24 2.76 5.24 -8.41
C SER A 24 2.19 6.17 -7.35
N ALA A 25 2.41 7.49 -7.46
CA ALA A 25 1.83 8.47 -6.54
C ALA A 25 0.30 8.43 -6.55
N VAL A 26 -0.30 8.45 -7.75
CA VAL A 26 -1.76 8.34 -7.94
C VAL A 26 -2.28 7.02 -7.37
N SER A 27 -1.55 5.93 -7.56
CA SER A 27 -1.90 4.63 -7.00
C SER A 27 -1.96 4.68 -5.48
N PHE A 28 -0.96 5.27 -4.82
CA PHE A 28 -0.93 5.41 -3.35
C PHE A 28 -2.07 6.28 -2.81
N PHE A 29 -2.39 7.39 -3.47
CA PHE A 29 -3.55 8.19 -3.09
C PHE A 29 -4.86 7.41 -3.28
N THR A 30 -4.99 6.67 -4.38
CA THR A 30 -6.18 5.86 -4.67
C THR A 30 -6.36 4.74 -3.65
N PHE A 31 -5.30 3.98 -3.35
CA PHE A 31 -5.31 2.94 -2.33
C PHE A 31 -5.61 3.54 -0.95
N GLY A 32 -5.00 4.68 -0.60
CA GLY A 32 -5.22 5.35 0.68
C GLY A 32 -6.67 5.78 0.84
N MET A 33 -7.25 6.41 -0.19
CA MET A 33 -8.66 6.82 -0.18
C MET A 33 -9.60 5.62 -0.11
N LEU A 34 -9.38 4.56 -0.89
CA LEU A 34 -10.28 3.39 -0.91
C LEU A 34 -10.21 2.59 0.39
N ILE A 35 -9.01 2.26 0.85
CA ILE A 35 -8.81 1.51 2.10
C ILE A 35 -9.27 2.36 3.29
N GLY A 36 -8.95 3.66 3.28
CA GLY A 36 -9.38 4.58 4.33
C GLY A 36 -10.90 4.73 4.39
N ALA A 37 -11.56 4.93 3.24
CA ALA A 37 -13.01 4.99 3.16
C ALA A 37 -13.66 3.66 3.59
N TYR A 38 -13.08 2.52 3.19
CA TYR A 38 -13.55 1.20 3.59
C TYR A 38 -13.58 1.06 5.11
N PHE A 39 -12.47 1.38 5.80
CA PHE A 39 -12.43 1.28 7.26
C PHE A 39 -13.29 2.33 7.97
N LEU A 40 -13.39 3.56 7.43
CA LEU A 40 -14.28 4.60 7.97
C LEU A 40 -15.76 4.22 7.88
N VAL A 41 -16.20 3.62 6.76
CA VAL A 41 -17.58 3.14 6.59
C VAL A 41 -17.90 1.98 7.53
N LEU A 42 -16.90 1.16 7.86
CA LEU A 42 -17.04 0.02 8.78
C LEU A 42 -16.93 0.41 10.26
N THR A 43 -16.38 1.58 10.58
CA THR A 43 -16.18 2.07 11.97
C THR A 43 -17.44 1.98 12.84
N PRO A 44 -18.66 2.32 12.35
CA PRO A 44 -19.90 2.19 13.13
C PRO A 44 -20.31 0.74 13.45
N PHE A 45 -19.70 -0.26 12.82
CA PHE A 45 -20.08 -1.67 12.87
C PHE A 45 -18.97 -2.55 13.49
N PRO A 46 -18.75 -2.46 14.82
CA PRO A 46 -17.65 -3.16 15.48
C PRO A 46 -17.74 -4.70 15.37
N GLN A 47 -18.93 -5.27 15.16
CA GLN A 47 -19.08 -6.71 14.96
C GLN A 47 -18.39 -7.20 13.67
N ILE A 48 -18.18 -6.33 12.68
CA ILE A 48 -17.50 -6.70 11.44
C ILE A 48 -16.03 -7.02 11.69
N PHE A 49 -15.43 -6.33 12.66
CA PHE A 49 -14.02 -6.52 13.02
C PHE A 49 -13.77 -7.77 13.87
N SER A 50 -14.74 -8.18 14.71
CA SER A 50 -14.57 -9.31 15.63
C SER A 50 -15.22 -10.61 15.13
N THR A 51 -16.47 -10.55 14.66
CA THR A 51 -17.25 -11.72 14.26
C THR A 51 -17.13 -12.01 12.77
N TYR A 52 -17.17 -10.97 11.93
CA TYR A 52 -17.13 -11.12 10.47
C TYR A 52 -15.78 -10.74 9.85
N TRP A 53 -14.69 -10.95 10.60
CA TRP A 53 -13.33 -10.64 10.15
C TRP A 53 -12.94 -11.30 8.80
N PRO A 54 -13.41 -12.52 8.42
CA PRO A 54 -13.09 -13.06 7.10
C PRO A 54 -13.74 -12.25 5.97
N LEU A 55 -14.94 -11.71 6.23
CA LEU A 55 -15.69 -10.87 5.30
C LEU A 55 -15.00 -9.50 5.14
N LEU A 56 -14.43 -8.98 6.22
CA LEU A 56 -13.59 -7.78 6.20
C LEU A 56 -12.37 -7.97 5.28
N ILE A 57 -11.68 -9.11 5.38
CA ILE A 57 -10.53 -9.43 4.52
C ILE A 57 -10.96 -9.62 3.07
N ALA A 58 -12.08 -10.33 2.84
CA ALA A 58 -12.59 -10.56 1.49
C ALA A 58 -12.97 -9.23 0.81
N GLY A 59 -13.64 -8.32 1.52
CA GLY A 59 -13.97 -6.99 1.02
C GLY A 59 -12.72 -6.16 0.71
N LEU A 60 -11.73 -6.14 1.61
CA LEU A 60 -10.48 -5.44 1.40
C LEU A 60 -9.69 -5.98 0.18
N ALA A 61 -9.66 -7.31 0.02
CA ALA A 61 -9.05 -7.96 -1.12
C ALA A 61 -9.78 -7.58 -2.42
N ALA A 62 -11.11 -7.59 -2.42
CA ALA A 62 -11.92 -7.19 -3.58
C ALA A 62 -11.67 -5.72 -3.99
N PHE A 63 -11.64 -4.78 -3.03
CA PHE A 63 -11.35 -3.37 -3.30
C PHE A 63 -9.93 -3.16 -3.81
N THR A 64 -8.96 -3.86 -3.24
CA THR A 64 -7.58 -3.84 -3.71
C THR A 64 -7.47 -4.34 -5.15
N ILE A 65 -8.08 -5.49 -5.46
CA ILE A 65 -8.08 -6.06 -6.82
C ILE A 65 -8.74 -5.10 -7.80
N ALA A 66 -9.90 -4.52 -7.44
CA ALA A 66 -10.58 -3.53 -8.27
C ALA A 66 -9.68 -2.31 -8.53
N SER A 67 -8.97 -1.82 -7.52
CA SER A 67 -8.02 -0.71 -7.64
C SER A 67 -6.88 -1.03 -8.60
N VAL A 68 -6.28 -2.22 -8.46
CA VAL A 68 -5.20 -2.70 -9.35
C VAL A 68 -5.69 -2.80 -10.79
N ILE A 69 -6.92 -3.31 -11.02
CA ILE A 69 -7.51 -3.39 -12.37
C ILE A 69 -7.70 -1.98 -12.96
N ILE A 70 -8.21 -1.03 -12.18
CA ILE A 70 -8.41 0.36 -12.61
C ILE A 70 -7.07 1.00 -12.95
N ILE A 71 -6.07 0.92 -12.07
CA ILE A 71 -4.74 1.50 -12.26
C ILE A 71 -4.02 0.86 -13.47
N ASN A 72 -4.11 -0.45 -13.65
CA ASN A 72 -3.53 -1.13 -14.80
C ASN A 72 -4.10 -0.64 -16.13
N ARG A 73 -5.37 -0.23 -16.15
CA ARG A 73 -5.99 0.35 -17.35
C ARG A 73 -5.38 1.70 -17.74
N PHE A 74 -4.84 2.44 -16.78
CA PHE A 74 -4.16 3.72 -17.00
C PHE A 74 -2.64 3.58 -17.16
N THR A 75 -2.08 2.39 -16.93
CA THR A 75 -0.64 2.16 -17.01
C THR A 75 -0.22 1.95 -18.48
N PRO A 76 0.76 2.70 -19.00
CA PRO A 76 1.21 2.58 -20.39
C PRO A 76 1.67 1.16 -20.74
N HIS A 77 1.28 0.68 -21.93
CA HIS A 77 1.71 -0.62 -22.45
C HIS A 77 3.24 -0.65 -22.59
N GLY A 78 3.90 -1.58 -21.86
CA GLY A 78 5.36 -1.68 -21.82
C GLY A 78 5.96 -1.79 -20.40
N TYR A 79 5.15 -1.55 -19.36
CA TYR A 79 5.55 -1.71 -17.95
C TYR A 79 5.64 -3.16 -17.43
N GLY A 80 5.45 -4.14 -18.32
CA GLY A 80 5.37 -5.57 -18.00
C GLY A 80 3.96 -5.98 -17.55
N ARG A 81 3.58 -7.24 -17.83
CA ARG A 81 2.35 -7.81 -17.26
C ARG A 81 2.53 -7.92 -15.75
N GLU A 82 1.58 -7.41 -14.99
CA GLU A 82 1.57 -7.63 -13.56
C GLU A 82 1.27 -9.10 -13.26
N ASP A 83 2.19 -9.77 -12.56
CA ASP A 83 1.99 -11.14 -12.09
C ASP A 83 0.91 -11.12 -11.00
N GLY A 84 -0.36 -11.31 -11.40
CA GLY A 84 -1.50 -11.32 -10.48
C GLY A 84 -1.34 -12.30 -9.32
N GLY A 85 -0.61 -13.41 -9.52
CA GLY A 85 -0.27 -14.34 -8.45
C GLY A 85 0.64 -13.75 -7.36
N LYS A 86 1.61 -12.90 -7.72
CA LYS A 86 2.47 -12.22 -6.73
C LYS A 86 1.69 -11.17 -5.95
N TRP A 87 0.77 -10.46 -6.61
CA TRP A 87 -0.12 -9.52 -5.96
C TRP A 87 -1.06 -10.23 -4.97
N ALA A 88 -1.72 -11.31 -5.41
CA ALA A 88 -2.59 -12.10 -4.56
C ALA A 88 -1.85 -12.65 -3.33
N LEU A 89 -0.63 -13.18 -3.52
CA LEU A 89 0.18 -13.72 -2.43
C LEU A 89 0.65 -12.62 -1.47
N SER A 90 1.06 -11.46 -1.99
CA SER A 90 1.48 -10.32 -1.17
C SER A 90 0.36 -9.79 -0.29
N PHE A 91 -0.88 -9.83 -0.78
CA PHE A 91 -2.06 -9.40 -0.01
C PHE A 91 -2.63 -10.49 0.89
N SER A 92 -2.53 -11.77 0.56
CA SER A 92 -3.15 -12.82 1.36
C SER A 92 -2.30 -13.25 2.55
N LEU A 93 -0.99 -13.43 2.34
CA LEU A 93 -0.08 -14.01 3.34
C LEU A 93 0.00 -13.18 4.63
N PRO A 94 0.13 -11.85 4.58
CA PRO A 94 0.28 -11.03 5.78
C PRO A 94 -0.97 -10.99 6.66
N PHE A 95 -2.14 -11.19 6.07
CA PHE A 95 -3.41 -11.21 6.80
C PHE A 95 -3.60 -12.49 7.62
N LEU A 96 -2.72 -13.48 7.51
CA LEU A 96 -2.63 -14.60 8.44
C LEU A 96 -2.36 -14.15 9.89
N LEU A 97 -1.91 -12.91 10.11
CA LEU A 97 -1.83 -12.29 11.45
C LEU A 97 -3.17 -12.31 12.20
N TYR A 98 -4.31 -12.34 11.50
CA TYR A 98 -5.63 -12.52 12.10
C TYR A 98 -5.82 -13.86 12.82
N LEU A 99 -4.93 -14.84 12.63
CA LEU A 99 -4.92 -16.09 13.39
C LEU A 99 -4.36 -15.92 14.81
N ILE A 100 -3.57 -14.87 15.08
CA ILE A 100 -2.96 -14.66 16.41
C ILE A 100 -4.04 -14.48 17.49
N PRO A 101 -5.06 -13.61 17.32
CA PRO A 101 -6.10 -13.46 18.33
C PRO A 101 -6.99 -14.71 18.48
N CYS A 102 -7.07 -15.58 17.46
CA CYS A 102 -7.71 -16.90 17.57
C CYS A 102 -6.96 -17.84 18.52
N LEU A 103 -5.62 -17.79 18.52
CA LEU A 103 -4.77 -18.61 19.38
C LEU A 103 -4.74 -18.10 20.83
N PHE A 104 -5.00 -16.81 21.05
CA PHE A 104 -5.01 -16.19 22.37
C PHE A 104 -6.33 -15.42 22.62
N PRO A 105 -7.40 -16.12 23.03
CA PRO A 105 -8.74 -15.51 23.20
C PRO A 105 -8.79 -14.36 24.20
N ARG A 106 -7.84 -14.32 25.15
CA ARG A 106 -7.65 -13.23 26.11
C ARG A 106 -7.39 -11.87 25.46
N TYR A 107 -6.91 -11.86 24.22
CA TYR A 107 -6.60 -10.66 23.44
C TYR A 107 -7.54 -10.48 22.25
N SER A 108 -8.83 -10.81 22.42
CA SER A 108 -9.86 -10.66 21.38
C SER A 108 -10.00 -9.21 20.87
N THR A 109 -9.59 -8.21 21.65
CA THR A 109 -9.55 -6.81 21.21
C THR A 109 -8.58 -6.59 20.05
N LEU A 110 -7.57 -7.45 19.86
CA LEU A 110 -6.62 -7.33 18.76
C LEU A 110 -7.24 -7.57 17.37
N PHE A 111 -8.39 -8.25 17.28
CA PHE A 111 -9.08 -8.46 16.00
C PHE A 111 -9.44 -7.14 15.29
N THR A 112 -9.69 -6.08 16.06
CA THR A 112 -10.03 -4.76 15.50
C THR A 112 -8.85 -4.04 14.87
N ILE A 113 -7.63 -4.48 15.18
CA ILE A 113 -6.42 -3.73 14.84
C ILE A 113 -5.39 -4.52 14.04
N MET A 114 -5.51 -5.85 13.98
CA MET A 114 -4.57 -6.72 13.23
C MET A 114 -4.47 -6.40 11.73
N TRP A 115 -5.48 -5.75 11.12
CA TRP A 115 -5.39 -5.30 9.73
C TRP A 115 -4.27 -4.28 9.52
N TYR A 116 -3.97 -3.43 10.50
CA TYR A 116 -2.98 -2.38 10.37
C TYR A 116 -1.54 -2.92 10.19
N PRO A 117 -0.99 -3.78 11.08
CA PRO A 117 0.31 -4.41 10.84
C PRO A 117 0.28 -5.36 9.63
N SER A 118 -0.87 -6.00 9.34
CA SER A 118 -1.03 -6.83 8.13
C SER A 118 -0.85 -6.01 6.85
N LEU A 119 -1.38 -4.79 6.79
CA LEU A 119 -1.15 -3.87 5.67
C LEU A 119 0.32 -3.46 5.54
N GLY A 120 0.99 -3.22 6.67
CA GLY A 120 2.43 -2.90 6.68
C GLY A 120 3.26 -4.03 6.07
N LEU A 121 3.00 -5.27 6.50
CA LEU A 121 3.65 -6.46 5.95
C LEU A 121 3.25 -6.75 4.50
N SER A 122 2.01 -6.48 4.10
CA SER A 122 1.55 -6.55 2.71
C SER A 122 2.32 -5.60 1.82
N SER A 123 2.44 -4.33 2.22
CA SER A 123 3.28 -3.35 1.52
C SER A 123 4.74 -3.79 1.44
N LEU A 124 5.27 -4.43 2.49
CA LEU A 124 6.63 -4.97 2.48
C LEU A 124 6.78 -6.14 1.48
N MET A 125 5.81 -7.05 1.42
CA MET A 125 5.81 -8.13 0.43
C MET A 125 5.71 -7.60 -1.00
N ILE A 126 4.84 -6.61 -1.23
CA ILE A 126 4.74 -5.92 -2.53
C ILE A 126 6.09 -5.28 -2.88
N HIS A 127 6.76 -4.65 -1.92
CA HIS A 127 8.10 -4.12 -2.14
C HIS A 127 9.06 -5.22 -2.60
N LEU A 128 9.14 -6.33 -1.87
CA LEU A 128 10.12 -7.39 -2.13
C LEU A 128 9.86 -8.15 -3.44
N LEU A 129 8.59 -8.41 -3.76
CA LEU A 129 8.20 -9.27 -4.88
C LEU A 129 7.96 -8.51 -6.19
N ILE A 130 7.57 -7.24 -6.11
CA ILE A 130 7.11 -6.45 -7.27
C ILE A 130 7.99 -5.21 -7.43
N GLU A 131 8.01 -4.33 -6.43
CA GLU A 131 8.69 -3.02 -6.52
C GLU A 131 10.20 -3.16 -6.74
N ARG A 132 10.86 -4.08 -6.00
CA ARG A 132 12.31 -4.35 -6.10
C ARG A 132 12.72 -4.82 -7.49
N GLU A 133 11.89 -5.63 -8.14
CA GLU A 133 12.15 -6.11 -9.50
C GLU A 133 11.93 -5.00 -10.53
N LYS A 134 10.88 -4.18 -10.38
CA LYS A 134 10.65 -2.99 -11.22
C LYS A 134 11.83 -2.00 -11.12
N ILE A 135 12.39 -1.82 -9.92
CA ILE A 135 13.59 -0.99 -9.70
C ILE A 135 14.84 -1.58 -10.34
N ARG A 136 15.06 -2.89 -10.16
CA ARG A 136 16.21 -3.59 -10.76
C ARG A 136 16.22 -3.49 -12.28
N ARG A 137 15.05 -3.47 -12.91
CA ARG A 137 14.88 -3.29 -14.37
C ARG A 137 14.98 -1.83 -14.82
N GLY A 138 15.18 -0.88 -13.91
CA GLY A 138 15.25 0.55 -14.23
C GLY A 138 13.92 1.15 -14.70
N ILE A 139 12.80 0.49 -14.38
CA ILE A 139 11.44 0.88 -14.77
C ILE A 139 10.85 1.89 -13.78
N MET A 140 11.32 1.87 -12.54
CA MET A 140 10.87 2.70 -11.42
C MET A 140 12.06 3.03 -10.53
N ARG A 141 12.11 4.24 -9.95
CA ARG A 141 13.21 4.65 -9.06
C ARG A 141 12.75 4.76 -7.61
N THR A 142 11.52 5.20 -7.40
CA THR A 142 10.95 5.40 -6.07
C THR A 142 10.59 4.08 -5.38
N ARG A 143 10.56 4.11 -4.03
CA ARG A 143 10.19 2.97 -3.17
C ARG A 143 9.02 3.29 -2.24
N PRO A 144 7.87 3.77 -2.74
CA PRO A 144 6.76 4.17 -1.89
C PRO A 144 6.17 3.01 -1.07
N PHE A 145 6.16 1.76 -1.56
CA PHE A 145 5.70 0.61 -0.77
C PHE A 145 6.63 0.29 0.38
N LEU A 146 7.94 0.38 0.17
CA LEU A 146 8.91 0.26 1.26
C LEU A 146 8.70 1.35 2.31
N LEU A 147 8.58 2.62 1.89
CA LEU A 147 8.42 3.74 2.82
C LEU A 147 7.16 3.59 3.67
N ALA A 148 6.02 3.28 3.03
CA ALA A 148 4.77 3.04 3.73
C ALA A 148 4.86 1.83 4.68
N SER A 149 5.48 0.74 4.24
CA SER A 149 5.64 -0.47 5.07
C SER A 149 6.45 -0.19 6.33
N LEU A 150 7.57 0.53 6.22
CA LEU A 150 8.44 0.85 7.35
C LEU A 150 7.73 1.75 8.35
N MET A 151 7.01 2.76 7.88
CA MET A 151 6.24 3.66 8.75
C MET A 151 5.10 2.92 9.46
N ILE A 152 4.38 2.03 8.77
CA ILE A 152 3.30 1.23 9.38
C ILE A 152 3.86 0.26 10.42
N ILE A 153 4.93 -0.45 10.10
CA ILE A 153 5.56 -1.40 11.04
C ILE A 153 6.11 -0.65 12.27
N LEU A 154 6.74 0.50 12.08
CA LEU A 154 7.28 1.32 13.17
C LEU A 154 6.17 1.84 14.09
N THR A 155 5.01 2.19 13.53
CA THR A 155 3.87 2.71 14.30
C THR A 155 2.96 1.63 14.85
N SER A 156 3.06 0.38 14.36
CA SER A 156 2.21 -0.73 14.79
C SER A 156 2.26 -1.01 16.30
N PRO A 157 3.42 -1.02 16.99
CA PRO A 157 3.47 -1.21 18.44
C PRO A 157 2.66 -0.17 19.22
N LEU A 158 2.68 1.10 18.79
CA LEU A 158 1.93 2.18 19.41
C LEU A 158 0.42 1.90 19.31
N VAL A 159 -0.04 1.53 18.11
CA VAL A 159 -1.44 1.22 17.84
C VAL A 159 -1.90 -0.02 18.62
N LEU A 160 -1.05 -1.05 18.72
CA LEU A 160 -1.32 -2.25 19.53
C LEU A 160 -1.45 -1.92 21.02
N CYS A 161 -0.54 -1.11 21.55
CA CYS A 161 -0.62 -0.62 22.93
C CYS A 161 -1.93 0.15 23.17
N MET A 162 -2.30 1.07 22.27
CA MET A 162 -3.57 1.81 22.39
C MET A 162 -4.79 0.87 22.45
N SER A 163 -4.79 -0.18 21.63
CA SER A 163 -5.85 -1.20 21.62
C SER A 163 -5.92 -2.02 22.92
N LEU A 164 -4.80 -2.23 23.61
CA LEU A 164 -4.74 -3.01 24.84
C LEU A 164 -5.07 -2.19 26.09
N TYR A 165 -4.72 -0.90 26.11
CA TYR A 165 -4.93 -0.01 27.26
C TYR A 165 -6.24 0.79 27.19
N GLY A 166 -6.99 0.71 26.09
CA GLY A 166 -8.42 1.04 26.03
C GLY A 166 -8.79 2.52 26.15
N GLN A 167 -7.84 3.45 25.96
CA GLN A 167 -8.10 4.89 26.16
C GLN A 167 -8.56 5.64 24.90
N VAL A 168 -8.40 5.05 23.71
CA VAL A 168 -8.75 5.66 22.40
C VAL A 168 -9.25 4.56 21.47
N ASP A 169 -10.17 4.90 20.54
CA ASP A 169 -10.53 4.01 19.44
C ASP A 169 -9.32 3.77 18.53
N ALA A 170 -8.57 2.70 18.83
CA ALA A 170 -7.33 2.36 18.16
C ALA A 170 -7.54 2.11 16.66
N ALA A 171 -8.70 1.61 16.25
CA ALA A 171 -9.01 1.35 14.85
C ALA A 171 -9.17 2.66 14.05
N LEU A 172 -9.83 3.66 14.63
CA LEU A 172 -9.93 4.98 14.04
C LEU A 172 -8.56 5.67 13.97
N PHE A 173 -7.77 5.58 15.04
CA PHE A 173 -6.41 6.13 15.08
C PHE A 173 -5.51 5.47 14.02
N ALA A 174 -5.55 4.15 13.88
CA ALA A 174 -4.82 3.41 12.85
C ALA A 174 -5.23 3.83 11.43
N THR A 175 -6.51 4.07 11.20
CA THR A 175 -7.03 4.54 9.91
C THR A 175 -6.48 5.93 9.57
N GLY A 176 -6.50 6.85 10.52
CA GLY A 176 -5.90 8.18 10.35
C GLY A 176 -4.39 8.11 10.08
N LEU A 177 -3.68 7.25 10.81
CA LEU A 177 -2.23 7.08 10.65
C LEU A 177 -1.87 6.45 9.31
N MET A 178 -2.64 5.45 8.85
CA MET A 178 -2.50 4.87 7.53
C MET A 178 -2.66 5.93 6.43
N LEU A 179 -3.72 6.76 6.50
CA LEU A 179 -3.96 7.83 5.54
C LEU A 179 -2.79 8.82 5.48
N LEU A 180 -2.26 9.20 6.65
CA LEU A 180 -1.08 10.07 6.74
C LEU A 180 0.15 9.45 6.09
N ILE A 181 0.43 8.18 6.38
CA ILE A 181 1.58 7.45 5.83
C ILE A 181 1.45 7.31 4.31
N TYR A 182 0.25 6.99 3.81
CA TYR A 182 0.00 6.85 2.39
C TYR A 182 0.12 8.20 1.67
N TYR A 183 -0.33 9.29 2.32
CA TYR A 183 -0.11 10.64 1.82
C TYR A 183 1.39 10.97 1.72
N ILE A 184 2.18 10.70 2.77
CA ILE A 184 3.62 10.94 2.77
C ILE A 184 4.31 10.12 1.67
N ALA A 185 3.95 8.84 1.51
CA ALA A 185 4.49 7.98 0.48
C ALA A 185 4.13 8.46 -0.93
N GLY A 186 2.88 8.86 -1.16
CA GLY A 186 2.41 9.43 -2.43
C GLY A 186 3.09 10.76 -2.76
N ALA A 187 3.18 11.68 -1.78
CA ALA A 187 3.85 12.97 -1.93
C ALA A 187 5.35 12.81 -2.22
N HIS A 188 6.02 11.86 -1.56
CA HIS A 188 7.42 11.54 -1.83
C HIS A 188 7.62 11.03 -3.27
N SER A 189 6.75 10.14 -3.76
CA SER A 189 6.83 9.69 -5.17
C SER A 189 6.57 10.83 -6.17
N LEU A 190 5.66 11.75 -5.85
CA LEU A 190 5.38 12.91 -6.70
C LEU A 190 6.56 13.89 -6.73
N TYR A 191 7.17 14.14 -5.57
CA TYR A 191 8.37 14.98 -5.47
C TYR A 191 9.52 14.42 -6.31
N ALA A 192 9.77 13.11 -6.20
CA ALA A 192 10.78 12.43 -7.01
C ALA A 192 10.47 12.52 -8.51
N ALA A 193 9.20 12.40 -8.92
CA ALA A 193 8.82 12.60 -10.32
C ALA A 193 9.15 14.03 -10.81
N LEU A 194 8.83 15.05 -10.02
CA LEU A 194 9.11 16.45 -10.37
C LEU A 194 10.60 16.73 -10.54
N GLU A 195 11.45 16.15 -9.69
CA GLU A 195 12.91 16.25 -9.79
C GLU A 195 13.44 15.69 -11.13
N GLU A 196 12.76 14.71 -11.71
CA GLU A 196 13.11 14.13 -13.02
C GLU A 196 12.64 14.97 -14.21
N SER A 197 11.66 15.86 -14.01
CA SER A 197 11.17 16.78 -15.04
C SER A 197 11.97 18.09 -15.12
N GLY A 198 12.63 18.48 -14.01
CA GLY A 198 13.32 19.77 -13.87
C GLY A 198 14.83 19.77 -14.15
N ASN A 199 15.46 18.59 -14.22
CA ASN A 199 16.87 18.40 -14.61
C ASN A 199 16.98 17.80 -16.02
#